data_AF-A0A531MF79-F1
#
_entry.id   AF-A0A531MF79-F1
#
_cell.length_a   1.000
_cell.length_b   1.000
_cell.length_c   1.000
_cell.angle_alpha   90.00
_cell.angle_beta   90.00
_cell.angle_gamma   90.00
#
_symmetry.space_group_name_H-M   'P 1'
#
loop_
_entity.id
_entity.type
_entity.pdbx_description
1 polymer ?
#
loop_
_entity_poly.entity_id
_entity_poly.type
_entity_poly.pdbx_seq_one_letter_code
_entity_poly.pdbx_strand_id
1 'polypeptide(L)'
;ISAFLHAARVGIFDISWNVLCPGCGGVLDTNATLKTLQKDEYTCALCSEGYSPTLDEMVEVTFTVSPRIRRIAAHNPHELPLVEYFRQIYWASGVDVPDEDFAKRLEAFSLEDIELAPGEKALLPIQLPSEFIIVFEPVTHSAQFIDVKGEPTKERRSLSLVFDRDHVQNQTLEMQPGPLRISLENRTDTRVLPTVFIAGQALHDFLGKRRPFLTAKRLLTNQT
;
A
#
# COMPACT_ATOMS: atom_id res chain seq x y z
N ILE A 1 -0.16 10.15 25.41
CA ILE A 1 -0.82 8.82 25.31
C ILE A 1 -2.09 8.78 26.15
N SER A 2 -2.02 8.98 27.48
CA SER A 2 -3.19 8.86 28.38
C SER A 2 -4.38 9.75 28.01
N ALA A 3 -4.14 11.00 27.58
CA ALA A 3 -5.21 11.88 27.11
C ALA A 3 -5.93 11.34 25.86
N PHE A 4 -5.19 10.76 24.89
CA PHE A 4 -5.77 10.16 23.68
C PHE A 4 -6.54 8.87 24.00
N LEU A 5 -6.05 8.06 24.94
CA LEU A 5 -6.78 6.88 25.44
C LEU A 5 -8.08 7.28 26.14
N HIS A 6 -8.04 8.33 26.97
CA HIS A 6 -9.25 8.84 27.62
C HIS A 6 -10.24 9.40 26.59
N ALA A 7 -9.75 10.19 25.64
CA ALA A 7 -10.54 10.74 24.53
C ALA A 7 -11.18 9.62 23.68
N ALA A 8 -10.45 8.52 23.42
CA ALA A 8 -11.01 7.35 22.76
C ALA A 8 -12.12 6.67 23.57
N ARG A 9 -11.91 6.52 24.89
CA ARG A 9 -12.93 5.96 25.81
C ARG A 9 -14.23 6.77 25.83
N VAL A 10 -14.15 8.09 25.68
CA VAL A 10 -15.33 8.97 25.60
C VAL A 10 -15.85 9.19 24.16
N GLY A 11 -15.29 8.49 23.17
CA GLY A 11 -15.78 8.47 21.78
C GLY A 11 -15.32 9.64 20.90
N ILE A 12 -14.27 10.38 21.30
CA ILE A 12 -13.69 11.45 20.48
C ILE A 12 -12.79 10.87 19.38
N PHE A 13 -12.03 9.81 19.71
CA PHE A 13 -11.15 9.11 18.78
C PHE A 13 -11.52 7.64 18.68
N ASP A 14 -11.34 7.08 17.49
CA ASP A 14 -11.30 5.65 17.25
C ASP A 14 -9.83 5.20 17.25
N ILE A 15 -9.56 4.03 17.86
CA ILE A 15 -8.21 3.43 17.93
C ILE A 15 -8.11 2.39 16.82
N SER A 16 -7.06 2.47 16.01
CA SER A 16 -6.72 1.44 15.02
C SER A 16 -5.38 0.80 15.36
N TRP A 17 -5.27 -0.50 15.11
CA TRP A 17 -4.06 -1.30 15.25
C TRP A 17 -3.63 -1.73 13.85
N ASN A 18 -2.55 -1.16 13.34
CA ASN A 18 -2.08 -1.38 11.97
C ASN A 18 -0.85 -2.29 11.99
N VAL A 19 -0.90 -3.42 11.29
CA VAL A 19 0.28 -4.26 11.05
C VAL A 19 1.06 -3.65 9.92
N LEU A 20 2.34 -3.35 10.14
CA LEU A 20 3.20 -2.69 9.18
C LEU A 20 4.22 -3.66 8.59
N CYS A 21 4.50 -3.52 7.30
CA CYS A 21 5.65 -4.14 6.69
C CYS A 21 6.93 -3.45 7.16
N PRO A 22 7.91 -4.16 7.73
CA PRO A 22 9.18 -3.56 8.14
C PRO A 22 10.03 -3.08 6.96
N GLY A 23 9.86 -3.68 5.78
CA GLY A 23 10.57 -3.29 4.56
C GLY A 23 10.06 -1.97 3.98
N CYS A 24 8.78 -1.91 3.59
CA CYS A 24 8.21 -0.75 2.89
C CYS A 24 7.41 0.23 3.78
N GLY A 25 7.07 -0.15 5.02
CA GLY A 25 6.24 0.69 5.90
C GLY A 25 4.78 0.78 5.46
N GLY A 26 4.37 -0.07 4.50
CA GLY A 26 2.96 -0.23 4.12
C GLY A 26 2.17 -0.93 5.22
N VAL A 27 0.93 -0.51 5.41
CA VAL A 27 -0.05 -1.16 6.28
C VAL A 27 -0.50 -2.45 5.59
N LEU A 28 -0.28 -3.59 6.23
CA LEU A 28 -0.63 -4.93 5.74
C LEU A 28 -2.02 -5.37 6.19
N ASP A 29 -2.46 -4.88 7.35
CA ASP A 29 -3.77 -5.16 7.94
C ASP A 29 -4.12 -4.07 8.94
N THR A 30 -5.42 -3.77 9.08
CA THR A 30 -5.94 -2.76 10.01
C THR A 30 -7.05 -3.37 10.84
N ASN A 31 -6.90 -3.32 12.16
CA ASN A 31 -7.81 -4.00 13.07
C ASN A 31 -8.36 -3.04 14.12
N ALA A 32 -9.65 -3.18 14.44
CA ALA A 32 -10.29 -2.40 15.52
C ALA A 32 -9.80 -2.82 16.91
N THR A 33 -9.28 -4.05 17.06
CA THR A 33 -8.77 -4.56 18.33
C THR A 33 -7.49 -5.35 18.15
N LEU A 34 -6.64 -5.38 19.18
CA LEU A 34 -5.45 -6.23 19.19
C LEU A 34 -5.80 -7.73 19.12
N LYS A 35 -6.97 -8.15 19.63
CA LYS A 35 -7.40 -9.57 19.64
C LYS A 35 -7.68 -10.15 18.25
N THR A 36 -7.91 -9.28 17.28
CA THR A 36 -8.18 -9.66 15.90
C THR A 36 -6.91 -9.82 15.05
N LEU A 37 -5.73 -9.54 15.62
CA LEU A 37 -4.44 -9.90 15.03
C LEU A 37 -4.19 -11.39 15.29
N GLN A 38 -4.60 -12.24 14.35
CA GLN A 38 -4.58 -13.71 14.53
C GLN A 38 -3.74 -14.45 13.48
N LYS A 39 -3.12 -13.74 12.55
CA LYS A 39 -2.27 -14.39 11.54
C LYS A 39 -0.86 -14.58 12.10
N ASP A 40 -0.34 -15.80 11.95
CA ASP A 40 1.04 -16.15 12.29
C ASP A 40 2.06 -15.50 11.35
N GLU A 41 1.62 -15.16 10.13
CA GLU A 41 2.43 -14.53 9.10
C GLU A 41 1.61 -13.52 8.27
N TYR A 42 2.24 -12.40 7.95
CA TYR A 42 1.73 -11.37 7.04
C TYR A 42 2.69 -11.24 5.86
N THR A 43 2.17 -11.40 4.64
CA THR A 43 2.94 -11.20 3.40
C THR A 43 2.73 -9.81 2.85
N CYS A 44 3.82 -9.07 2.61
CA CYS A 44 3.77 -7.78 1.96
C CYS A 44 3.83 -7.95 0.44
N ALA A 45 2.76 -7.62 -0.28
CA ALA A 45 2.73 -7.72 -1.73
C ALA A 45 3.75 -6.80 -2.43
N LEU A 46 4.02 -5.61 -1.89
CA LEU A 46 5.02 -4.71 -2.49
C LEU A 46 6.46 -5.22 -2.32
N CYS A 47 6.76 -5.89 -1.22
CA CYS A 47 8.10 -6.44 -0.94
C CYS A 47 8.27 -7.89 -1.41
N SER A 48 7.18 -8.61 -1.64
CA SER A 48 7.15 -10.07 -1.82
C SER A 48 7.78 -10.86 -0.66
N GLU A 49 7.72 -10.32 0.56
CA GLU A 49 8.34 -10.90 1.76
C GLU A 49 7.29 -11.19 2.84
N GLY A 50 7.48 -12.32 3.52
CA GLY A 50 6.66 -12.79 4.64
C GLY A 50 7.26 -12.40 6.00
N TYR A 51 6.42 -11.95 6.92
CA TYR A 51 6.84 -11.50 8.24
C TYR A 51 5.93 -12.04 9.34
N SER A 52 6.51 -12.62 10.39
CA SER A 52 5.77 -12.91 11.62
C SER A 52 5.62 -11.63 12.46
N PRO A 53 4.39 -11.23 12.81
CA PRO A 53 4.14 -9.98 13.50
C PRO A 53 4.73 -10.01 14.92
N THR A 54 5.52 -8.99 15.27
CA THR A 54 5.91 -8.73 16.66
C THR A 54 5.25 -7.45 17.16
N LEU A 55 4.71 -7.48 18.39
CA LEU A 55 4.06 -6.31 19.01
C LEU A 55 5.00 -5.11 19.20
N ASP A 56 6.30 -5.38 19.20
CA ASP A 56 7.34 -4.42 19.55
C ASP A 56 7.70 -3.50 18.36
N GLU A 57 7.57 -3.99 17.12
CA GLU A 57 8.13 -3.32 15.94
C GLU A 57 7.16 -3.23 14.76
N MET A 58 6.17 -4.12 14.66
CA MET A 58 5.29 -4.18 13.48
C MET A 58 3.87 -3.65 13.73
N VAL A 59 3.48 -3.38 14.97
CA VAL A 59 2.11 -2.93 15.26
C VAL A 59 2.10 -1.45 15.64
N GLU A 60 1.61 -0.61 14.72
CA GLU A 60 1.33 0.79 14.95
C GLU A 60 -0.06 0.98 15.57
N VAL A 61 -0.16 1.96 16.48
CA VAL A 61 -1.42 2.42 17.05
C VAL A 61 -1.68 3.84 16.57
N THR A 62 -2.80 4.03 15.87
CA THR A 62 -3.27 5.36 15.46
C THR A 62 -4.57 5.74 16.15
N PHE A 63 -4.79 7.05 16.27
CA PHE A 63 -6.01 7.63 16.80
C PHE A 63 -6.63 8.51 15.71
N THR A 64 -7.81 8.13 15.24
CA THR A 64 -8.53 8.86 14.20
C THR A 64 -9.72 9.55 14.82
N VAL A 65 -9.98 10.82 14.48
CA VAL A 65 -11.17 11.52 14.99
C VAL A 65 -12.43 10.74 14.62
N SER A 66 -13.34 10.55 15.56
CA SER A 66 -14.59 9.85 15.29
C SER A 66 -15.40 10.62 14.24
N PRO A 67 -16.01 9.96 13.25
CA PRO A 67 -16.88 10.62 12.26
C PRO A 67 -18.10 11.31 12.90
N ARG A 68 -18.45 10.94 14.14
CA ARG A 68 -19.49 11.59 14.94
C ARG A 68 -19.08 12.99 15.44
N ILE A 69 -17.78 13.24 15.58
CA ILE A 69 -17.22 14.52 15.99
C ILE A 69 -16.89 15.36 14.76
N ARG A 70 -16.15 14.80 13.81
CA ARG A 70 -15.78 15.46 12.56
C ARG A 70 -15.51 14.41 11.50
N ARG A 71 -16.20 14.50 10.37
CA ARG A 71 -15.88 13.68 9.20
C ARG A 71 -14.59 14.17 8.53
N ILE A 72 -13.73 13.22 8.16
CA ILE A 72 -12.51 13.45 7.37
C ILE A 72 -12.47 12.47 6.19
N ALA A 73 -11.63 12.75 5.19
CA ALA A 73 -11.56 11.94 3.97
C ALA A 73 -11.20 10.47 4.25
N ALA A 74 -10.28 10.21 5.19
CA ALA A 74 -9.90 8.86 5.62
C ALA A 74 -11.06 8.00 6.16
N HIS A 75 -12.20 8.59 6.53
CA HIS A 75 -13.39 7.81 6.92
C HIS A 75 -14.04 7.09 5.75
N ASN A 76 -13.75 7.49 4.51
CA ASN A 76 -14.20 6.80 3.32
C ASN A 76 -13.04 6.56 2.33
N PRO A 77 -12.19 5.54 2.59
CA PRO A 77 -11.04 5.23 1.74
C PRO A 77 -11.41 4.96 0.27
N HIS A 78 -12.63 4.50 0.00
CA HIS A 78 -13.10 4.19 -1.35
C HIS A 78 -13.46 5.43 -2.19
N GLU A 79 -13.42 6.62 -1.60
CA GLU A 79 -13.64 7.89 -2.32
C GLU A 79 -12.34 8.71 -2.46
N LEU A 80 -11.23 8.24 -1.89
CA LEU A 80 -9.95 8.97 -1.96
C LEU A 80 -9.38 8.95 -3.38
N PRO A 81 -8.83 10.06 -3.90
CA PRO A 81 -7.95 10.01 -5.06
C PRO A 81 -6.75 9.07 -4.80
N LEU A 82 -6.16 8.49 -5.84
CA LEU A 82 -5.02 7.55 -5.75
C LEU A 82 -3.94 8.01 -4.77
N VAL A 83 -3.43 9.23 -4.98
CA VAL A 83 -2.36 9.82 -4.17
C VAL A 83 -2.77 9.88 -2.70
N GLU A 84 -4.02 10.23 -2.43
CA GLU A 84 -4.56 10.36 -1.08
C GLU A 84 -4.82 9.00 -0.43
N TYR A 85 -5.19 7.98 -1.21
CA TYR A 85 -5.26 6.61 -0.72
C TYR A 85 -3.88 6.14 -0.24
N PHE A 86 -2.86 6.33 -1.07
CA PHE A 86 -1.49 6.01 -0.71
C PHE A 86 -1.01 6.77 0.53
N ARG A 87 -1.32 8.07 0.62
CA ARG A 87 -0.90 8.95 1.71
C ARG A 87 -1.59 8.67 3.03
N GLN A 88 -2.88 8.41 3.01
CA GLN A 88 -3.71 8.32 4.22
C GLN A 88 -3.96 6.88 4.68
N ILE A 89 -3.90 5.91 3.77
CA ILE A 89 -4.38 4.54 4.00
C ILE A 89 -3.23 3.52 3.85
N TYR A 90 -2.53 3.53 2.73
CA TYR A 90 -1.55 2.47 2.44
C TYR A 90 -0.24 2.64 3.22
N TRP A 91 0.42 3.79 3.14
CA TRP A 91 1.67 4.00 3.88
C TRP A 91 1.40 4.46 5.30
N ALA A 92 2.05 3.80 6.25
CA ALA A 92 1.89 4.09 7.67
C ALA A 92 2.50 5.43 8.06
N SER A 93 2.14 5.92 9.26
CA SER A 93 2.64 7.20 9.74
C SER A 93 4.16 7.22 9.96
N GLY A 94 4.79 6.06 10.07
CA GLY A 94 6.25 5.89 10.16
C GLY A 94 7.01 6.14 8.85
N VAL A 95 6.34 6.19 7.70
CA VAL A 95 6.97 6.58 6.42
C VAL A 95 7.15 8.10 6.41
N ASP A 96 8.40 8.56 6.45
CA ASP A 96 8.72 9.99 6.64
C ASP A 96 8.79 10.72 5.30
N VAL A 97 7.60 11.04 4.79
CA VAL A 97 7.44 11.81 3.56
C VAL A 97 6.69 13.10 3.89
N PRO A 98 7.28 14.29 3.64
CA PRO A 98 6.59 15.56 3.86
C PRO A 98 5.30 15.66 3.05
N ASP A 99 4.23 16.13 3.68
CA ASP A 99 2.89 16.21 3.08
C ASP A 99 2.87 17.02 1.77
N GLU A 100 3.61 18.13 1.70
CA GLU A 100 3.61 19.04 0.54
C GLU A 100 4.23 18.43 -0.73
N ASP A 101 5.12 17.44 -0.58
CA ASP A 101 5.86 16.82 -1.69
C ASP A 101 5.40 15.39 -1.99
N PHE A 102 4.42 14.87 -1.26
CA PHE A 102 4.04 13.47 -1.34
C PHE A 102 3.65 13.05 -2.77
N ALA A 103 2.80 13.83 -3.44
CA ALA A 103 2.35 13.55 -4.81
C ALA A 103 3.52 13.49 -5.79
N LYS A 104 4.43 14.47 -5.75
CA LYS A 104 5.62 14.53 -6.60
C LYS A 104 6.57 13.36 -6.35
N ARG A 105 6.70 12.95 -5.09
CA ARG A 105 7.56 11.81 -4.72
C ARG A 105 6.97 10.50 -5.22
N LEU A 106 5.65 10.33 -5.12
CA LEU A 106 4.94 9.17 -5.69
C LEU A 106 5.11 9.11 -7.21
N GLU A 107 4.91 10.25 -7.88
CA GLU A 107 5.09 10.39 -9.33
C GLU A 107 6.52 10.05 -9.77
N ALA A 108 7.54 10.41 -8.98
CA ALA A 108 8.95 10.18 -9.32
C ALA A 108 9.33 8.70 -9.53
N PHE A 109 8.51 7.76 -9.06
CA PHE A 109 8.70 6.33 -9.30
C PHE A 109 7.46 5.64 -9.91
N SER A 110 6.44 6.38 -10.32
CA SER A 110 5.24 5.84 -10.96
C SER A 110 5.29 6.09 -12.47
N LEU A 111 5.08 5.05 -13.25
CA LEU A 111 5.00 5.13 -14.71
C LEU A 111 3.59 5.47 -15.20
N GLU A 112 2.59 4.83 -14.62
CA GLU A 112 1.20 4.95 -15.02
C GLU A 112 0.29 4.37 -13.92
N ASP A 113 -0.93 4.86 -13.82
CA ASP A 113 -1.97 4.36 -12.93
C ASP A 113 -3.34 4.37 -13.60
N ILE A 114 -4.27 3.58 -13.08
CA ILE A 114 -5.66 3.62 -13.51
C ILE A 114 -6.59 3.16 -12.38
N GLU A 115 -7.74 3.83 -12.23
CA GLU A 115 -8.81 3.38 -11.34
C GLU A 115 -9.78 2.48 -12.11
N LEU A 116 -10.18 1.36 -11.51
CA LEU A 116 -11.18 0.45 -12.06
C LEU A 116 -12.29 0.22 -11.06
N ALA A 117 -13.53 0.50 -11.46
CA ALA A 117 -14.72 0.16 -10.70
C ALA A 117 -14.90 -1.37 -10.60
N PRO A 118 -15.75 -1.86 -9.67
CA PRO A 118 -16.10 -3.28 -9.59
C PRO A 118 -16.57 -3.83 -10.95
N GLY A 119 -15.97 -4.93 -11.40
CA GLY A 119 -16.29 -5.58 -12.68
C GLY A 119 -15.70 -4.92 -13.93
N GLU A 120 -14.99 -3.80 -13.78
CA GLU A 120 -14.43 -3.05 -14.92
C GLU A 120 -13.18 -3.74 -15.50
N LYS A 121 -12.97 -3.53 -16.80
CA LYS A 121 -11.78 -3.96 -17.54
C LYS A 121 -11.16 -2.78 -18.27
N ALA A 122 -9.84 -2.73 -18.30
CA ALA A 122 -9.11 -1.73 -19.07
C ALA A 122 -7.85 -2.28 -19.71
N LEU A 123 -7.33 -1.52 -20.67
CA LEU A 123 -6.02 -1.74 -21.28
C LEU A 123 -5.12 -0.56 -20.92
N LEU A 124 -4.01 -0.84 -20.25
CA LEU A 124 -2.99 0.14 -19.88
C LEU A 124 -1.76 -0.03 -20.80
N PRO A 125 -1.61 0.82 -21.83
CA PRO A 125 -0.40 0.81 -22.66
C PRO A 125 0.74 1.51 -21.92
N ILE A 126 1.88 0.85 -21.77
CA ILE A 126 3.09 1.45 -21.20
C ILE A 126 4.30 1.19 -22.09
N GLN A 127 5.32 2.04 -21.93
CA GLN A 127 6.65 1.77 -22.47
C GLN A 127 7.50 1.22 -21.33
N LEU A 128 7.82 -0.07 -21.35
CA LEU A 128 8.68 -0.68 -20.33
C LEU A 128 10.11 -0.11 -20.44
N PRO A 129 10.63 0.54 -19.38
CA PRO A 129 12.04 0.93 -19.31
C PRO A 129 12.90 -0.29 -18.95
N SER A 130 14.23 -0.16 -19.09
CA SER A 130 15.19 -1.19 -18.67
C SER A 130 15.41 -1.16 -17.16
N GLU A 131 14.33 -1.27 -16.40
CA GLU A 131 14.30 -1.21 -14.93
C GLU A 131 13.44 -2.36 -14.39
N PHE A 132 13.56 -2.68 -13.11
CA PHE A 132 12.65 -3.62 -12.47
C PHE A 132 11.30 -2.95 -12.21
N ILE A 133 10.20 -3.55 -12.67
CA ILE A 133 8.85 -2.96 -12.62
C ILE A 133 7.95 -3.74 -11.67
N ILE A 134 7.10 -3.02 -10.95
CA ILE A 134 6.07 -3.58 -10.08
C ILE A 134 4.72 -3.02 -10.51
N VAL A 135 3.79 -3.86 -10.98
CA VAL A 135 2.39 -3.46 -11.08
C VAL A 135 1.76 -3.71 -9.72
N PHE A 136 1.57 -2.67 -8.93
CA PHE A 136 1.12 -2.75 -7.55
C PHE A 136 -0.33 -2.27 -7.41
N GLU A 137 -1.15 -3.01 -6.66
CA GLU A 137 -2.53 -2.64 -6.38
C GLU A 137 -2.73 -2.56 -4.84
N PRO A 138 -2.87 -1.34 -4.29
CA PRO A 138 -2.81 -1.10 -2.85
C PRO A 138 -4.10 -1.45 -2.10
N VAL A 139 -5.23 -1.68 -2.78
CA VAL A 139 -6.51 -1.97 -2.12
C VAL A 139 -6.64 -3.45 -1.76
N THR A 140 -6.30 -4.32 -2.69
CA THR A 140 -6.33 -5.79 -2.54
C THR A 140 -5.00 -6.36 -2.07
N HIS A 141 -3.95 -5.52 -1.97
CA HIS A 141 -2.58 -5.95 -1.69
C HIS A 141 -2.11 -7.02 -2.69
N SER A 142 -2.18 -6.71 -3.98
CA SER A 142 -1.66 -7.56 -5.04
C SER A 142 -0.51 -6.87 -5.77
N ALA A 143 0.39 -7.66 -6.34
CA ALA A 143 1.53 -7.17 -7.12
C ALA A 143 1.75 -8.07 -8.33
N GLN A 144 2.48 -7.56 -9.33
CA GLN A 144 3.12 -8.37 -10.37
C GLN A 144 4.50 -7.77 -10.63
N PHE A 145 5.53 -8.60 -10.54
CA PHE A 145 6.92 -8.20 -10.73
C PHE A 145 7.39 -8.49 -12.15
N ILE A 146 8.11 -7.55 -12.76
CA ILE A 146 8.67 -7.71 -14.10
C ILE A 146 10.15 -7.32 -14.06
N ASP A 147 11.02 -8.30 -14.23
CA ASP A 147 12.46 -8.10 -14.46
C ASP A 147 12.67 -7.73 -15.93
N VAL A 148 12.84 -6.43 -16.20
CA VAL A 148 13.00 -5.93 -17.56
C VAL A 148 14.48 -5.89 -17.96
N LYS A 149 14.87 -6.76 -18.88
CA LYS A 149 16.27 -6.96 -19.29
C LYS A 149 16.44 -7.37 -20.75
N GLY A 150 17.66 -7.19 -21.27
CA GLY A 150 18.02 -7.50 -22.65
C GLY A 150 17.80 -6.33 -23.61
N GLU A 151 17.98 -6.58 -24.90
CA GLU A 151 17.90 -5.54 -25.93
C GLU A 151 16.46 -5.01 -26.12
N PRO A 152 16.26 -3.69 -26.28
CA PRO A 152 14.96 -3.11 -26.55
C PRO A 152 14.31 -3.69 -27.81
N THR A 153 13.02 -4.01 -27.73
CA THR A 153 12.22 -4.50 -28.85
C THR A 153 11.12 -3.52 -29.25
N LYS A 154 10.74 -3.55 -30.53
CA LYS A 154 9.55 -2.86 -31.06
C LYS A 154 8.31 -3.75 -31.05
N GLU A 155 8.46 -5.03 -30.72
CA GLU A 155 7.36 -5.97 -30.63
C GLU A 155 6.39 -5.56 -29.52
N ARG A 156 5.10 -5.48 -29.85
CA ARG A 156 4.04 -5.20 -28.89
C ARG A 156 3.72 -6.48 -28.13
N ARG A 157 3.94 -6.47 -26.82
CA ARG A 157 3.61 -7.58 -25.94
C ARG A 157 2.39 -7.27 -25.09
N SER A 158 1.82 -8.31 -24.47
CA SER A 158 0.67 -8.21 -23.59
C SER A 158 0.90 -8.95 -22.27
N LEU A 159 0.41 -8.35 -21.19
CA LEU A 159 0.29 -8.96 -19.87
C LEU A 159 -1.19 -8.91 -19.45
N SER A 160 -1.71 -9.92 -18.78
CA SER A 160 -3.08 -9.92 -18.26
C SER A 160 -3.07 -10.12 -16.76
N LEU A 161 -3.68 -9.18 -16.03
CA LEU A 161 -3.81 -9.21 -14.58
C LEU A 161 -5.28 -9.17 -14.20
N VAL A 162 -5.63 -9.98 -13.21
CA VAL A 162 -6.97 -10.06 -12.65
C VAL A 162 -6.84 -9.80 -11.17
N PHE A 163 -7.56 -8.79 -10.67
CA PHE A 163 -7.64 -8.50 -9.26
C PHE A 163 -8.83 -9.25 -8.67
N ASP A 164 -8.54 -10.25 -7.86
CA ASP A 164 -9.50 -10.98 -7.03
C ASP A 164 -8.98 -11.07 -5.59
N ARG A 165 -9.79 -11.61 -4.68
CA ARG A 165 -9.42 -11.67 -3.25
C ARG A 165 -8.42 -12.79 -2.90
N ASP A 166 -8.15 -13.70 -3.83
CA ASP A 166 -7.44 -14.96 -3.56
C ASP A 166 -6.04 -15.01 -4.23
N HIS A 167 -5.80 -14.22 -5.28
CA HIS A 167 -4.56 -14.25 -6.04
C HIS A 167 -3.60 -13.12 -5.67
N VAL A 168 -2.58 -13.49 -4.89
CA VAL A 168 -1.34 -12.71 -4.75
C VAL A 168 -0.40 -13.14 -5.88
N GLN A 169 -0.40 -12.46 -7.02
CA GLN A 169 0.52 -12.83 -8.10
C GLN A 169 1.97 -12.54 -7.67
N ASN A 170 2.80 -13.59 -7.56
CA ASN A 170 4.13 -13.49 -6.93
C ASN A 170 5.26 -14.02 -7.82
N GLN A 171 4.98 -14.41 -9.07
CA GLN A 171 6.05 -14.85 -9.97
C GLN A 171 6.65 -13.64 -10.70
N THR A 172 7.96 -13.42 -10.56
CA THR A 172 8.68 -12.47 -11.40
C THR A 172 8.68 -12.93 -12.85
N LEU A 173 8.17 -12.08 -13.74
CA LEU A 173 8.21 -12.28 -15.18
C LEU A 173 9.44 -11.62 -15.76
N GLU A 174 10.06 -12.24 -16.76
CA GLU A 174 11.15 -11.61 -17.51
C GLU A 174 10.61 -11.02 -18.82
N MET A 175 10.93 -9.76 -19.10
CA MET A 175 10.56 -9.10 -20.35
C MET A 175 11.71 -8.24 -20.87
N GLN A 176 11.71 -7.94 -22.16
CA GLN A 176 12.64 -6.96 -22.74
C GLN A 176 12.10 -5.54 -22.56
N PRO A 177 12.93 -4.49 -22.61
CA PRO A 177 12.44 -3.12 -22.74
C PRO A 177 11.61 -2.97 -24.04
N GLY A 178 10.50 -2.24 -24.00
CA GLY A 178 9.61 -2.12 -25.17
C GLY A 178 8.14 -1.82 -24.85
N PRO A 179 7.29 -1.71 -25.89
CA PRO A 179 5.87 -1.46 -25.70
C PRO A 179 5.16 -2.67 -25.07
N LEU A 180 4.47 -2.46 -23.96
CA LEU A 180 3.64 -3.44 -23.26
C LEU A 180 2.19 -2.94 -23.18
N ARG A 181 1.23 -3.83 -23.39
CA ARG A 181 -0.18 -3.61 -23.06
C ARG A 181 -0.58 -4.48 -21.88
N ILE A 182 -0.98 -3.86 -20.77
CA ILE A 182 -1.47 -4.57 -19.61
C ILE A 182 -3.00 -4.59 -19.67
N SER A 183 -3.58 -5.78 -19.81
CA SER A 183 -5.02 -5.99 -19.64
C SER A 183 -5.31 -6.17 -18.16
N LEU A 184 -6.19 -5.33 -17.63
CA LEU A 184 -6.55 -5.31 -16.22
C LEU A 184 -8.04 -5.64 -16.09
N GLU A 185 -8.39 -6.50 -15.14
CA GLU A 185 -9.78 -6.83 -14.81
C GLU A 185 -9.98 -6.81 -13.30
N ASN A 186 -10.93 -5.99 -12.85
CA ASN A 186 -11.33 -5.97 -11.45
C ASN A 186 -12.49 -6.95 -11.22
N ARG A 187 -12.24 -8.05 -10.51
CA ARG A 187 -13.28 -9.03 -10.11
C ARG A 187 -13.71 -8.88 -8.66
N THR A 188 -13.25 -7.83 -7.98
CA THR A 188 -13.67 -7.54 -6.61
C THR A 188 -14.98 -6.74 -6.59
N ASP A 189 -15.56 -6.62 -5.41
CA ASP A 189 -16.74 -5.80 -5.12
C ASP A 189 -16.38 -4.35 -4.74
N THR A 190 -15.09 -4.00 -4.74
CA THR A 190 -14.57 -2.67 -4.49
C THR A 190 -13.82 -2.15 -5.71
N ARG A 191 -13.56 -0.84 -5.79
CA ARG A 191 -12.62 -0.31 -6.78
C ARG A 191 -11.20 -0.84 -6.52
N VAL A 192 -10.37 -0.83 -7.54
CA VAL A 192 -8.93 -1.10 -7.46
C VAL A 192 -8.13 0.04 -8.07
N LEU A 193 -6.89 0.18 -7.62
CA LEU A 193 -6.01 1.30 -7.95
C LEU A 193 -4.64 0.83 -8.48
N PRO A 194 -4.58 -0.02 -9.53
CA PRO A 194 -3.31 -0.50 -10.07
C PRO A 194 -2.40 0.65 -10.50
N THR A 195 -1.17 0.61 -9.99
CA THR A 195 -0.13 1.60 -10.25
C THR A 195 1.15 0.87 -10.66
N VAL A 196 1.76 1.31 -11.76
CA VAL A 196 3.00 0.74 -12.28
C VAL A 196 4.18 1.50 -11.68
N PHE A 197 4.93 0.87 -10.78
CA PHE A 197 6.12 1.44 -10.16
C PHE A 197 7.40 1.00 -10.86
N ILE A 198 8.38 1.88 -10.87
CA ILE A 198 9.79 1.56 -11.09
C ILE A 198 10.42 1.26 -9.73
N ALA A 199 10.92 0.04 -9.55
CA ALA A 199 11.66 -0.37 -8.35
C ALA A 199 13.13 0.12 -8.38
N GLY A 200 13.30 1.41 -8.60
CA GLY A 200 14.60 2.08 -8.68
C GLY A 200 14.94 2.89 -7.43
N GLN A 201 15.96 3.73 -7.55
CA GLN A 201 16.47 4.55 -6.42
C GLN A 201 15.40 5.47 -5.82
N ALA A 202 14.53 6.06 -6.65
CA ALA A 202 13.49 6.97 -6.16
C ALA A 202 12.49 6.27 -5.22
N LEU A 203 12.07 5.04 -5.54
CA LEU A 203 11.25 4.22 -4.65
C LEU A 203 12.04 3.83 -3.40
N HIS A 204 13.31 3.42 -3.56
CA HIS A 204 14.15 3.07 -2.42
C HIS A 204 14.33 4.24 -1.43
N ASP A 205 14.60 5.44 -1.92
CA ASP A 205 14.74 6.65 -1.11
C ASP A 205 13.42 7.06 -0.44
N PHE A 206 12.30 6.85 -1.14
CA PHE A 206 10.97 7.06 -0.58
C PHE A 206 10.71 6.12 0.60
N LEU A 207 11.03 4.83 0.45
CA LEU A 207 10.85 3.83 1.49
C LEU A 207 11.92 3.91 2.58
N GLY A 208 13.12 4.38 2.30
CA GLY A 208 14.23 4.42 3.27
C GLY A 208 14.03 5.45 4.40
N LYS A 209 13.19 6.46 4.19
CA LYS A 209 12.94 7.51 5.18
C LYS A 209 11.89 7.07 6.20
N ARG A 210 12.34 6.87 7.44
CA ARG A 210 11.52 6.39 8.55
C ARG A 210 11.55 7.37 9.71
N ARG A 211 10.41 7.52 10.38
CA ARG A 211 10.28 8.24 11.65
C ARG A 211 9.61 7.36 12.71
N PRO A 212 9.81 7.64 14.00
CA PRO A 212 9.14 6.90 15.06
C PRO A 212 7.62 7.02 14.98
N PHE A 213 6.93 5.92 15.26
CA PHE A 213 5.47 5.87 15.42
C PHE A 213 5.11 5.30 16.80
N LEU A 214 3.83 5.38 17.17
CA LEU A 214 3.35 4.82 18.43
C LEU A 214 3.15 3.31 18.27
N THR A 215 3.98 2.51 18.94
CA THR A 215 3.86 1.05 18.90
C THR A 215 2.82 0.52 19.89
N ALA A 216 2.27 -0.67 19.63
CA ALA A 216 1.40 -1.40 20.55
C ALA A 216 2.06 -1.58 21.92
N LYS A 217 3.33 -2.03 21.94
CA LYS A 217 4.13 -2.15 23.17
C LYS A 217 4.13 -0.84 23.97
N ARG A 218 4.47 0.27 23.32
CA ARG A 218 4.56 1.58 23.98
C ARG A 218 3.21 2.03 24.51
N LEU A 219 2.11 1.77 23.80
CA LEU A 219 0.77 2.06 24.30
C LEU A 219 0.43 1.25 25.55
N LEU A 220 0.69 -0.05 25.53
CA LEU A 220 0.33 -0.98 26.61
C LEU A 220 1.18 -0.79 27.87
N THR A 221 2.46 -0.39 27.73
CA THR A 221 3.35 -0.15 28.87
C THR A 221 3.21 1.25 29.49
N ASN A 222 2.48 2.18 28.85
CA ASN A 222 2.21 3.52 29.37
C ASN A 222 0.83 3.67 30.03
N GLN A 223 0.22 2.57 30.51
CA GLN A 223 -1.08 2.57 31.20
C GLN A 223 -1.01 2.74 32.73
N THR A 224 0.15 3.13 33.27
CA THR A 224 0.31 3.47 34.70
C THR A 224 -0.26 4.84 35.04
#